data_AF-A0A357HCQ6-F1
#
_entry.id   AF-A0A357HCQ6-F1
#
_cell.length_a   1.000
_cell.length_b   1.000
_cell.length_c   1.000
_cell.angle_alpha   90.00
_cell.angle_beta   90.00
_cell.angle_gamma   90.00
#
_symmetry.space_group_name_H-M   'P 1'
#
loop_
_entity.id
_entity.type
_entity.pdbx_description
1 polymer ?
#
loop_
_entity_poly.entity_id
_entity_poly.type
_entity_poly.pdbx_seq_one_letter_code
_entity_poly.pdbx_strand_id
1 'polypeptide(L)'
;KSLVDYREKNGAFTSRQELSKVKNIGPKALQNAAGFLRIKGSEPLDDTFIHPESYTVARRAMKLLHISDSQSAQQFLKSEDKESMQQACHELGTDIFTLQQIISELAVPHRDPRGEFKPPVFDSRIRDIKDLKEGMILEGTVRNIVAYGAYVDLGLHKDGMIHISEISTRRLSSPSEVLAIGQVVKVMVIGVDLARNRISLSLKRVPETDK
;
A
#
# COMPACT_ATOMS: atom_id res chain seq x y z
N LYS A 1 28.14 -0.15 -0.50
CA LYS A 1 29.37 0.62 -0.75
C LYS A 1 29.87 0.44 -2.18
N SER A 2 30.25 -0.77 -2.64
CA SER A 2 30.72 -1.00 -4.02
C SER A 2 29.79 -0.48 -5.13
N LEU A 3 28.47 -0.61 -4.97
CA LEU A 3 27.48 -0.05 -5.92
C LEU A 3 27.52 1.48 -6.00
N VAL A 4 27.69 2.14 -4.85
CA VAL A 4 27.78 3.60 -4.76
C VAL A 4 29.10 4.06 -5.36
N ASP A 5 30.21 3.43 -4.98
CA ASP A 5 31.55 3.74 -5.50
C ASP A 5 31.63 3.57 -7.03
N TYR A 6 30.97 2.54 -7.58
CA TYR A 6 30.88 2.34 -9.02
C TYR A 6 30.06 3.45 -9.68
N ARG A 7 28.92 3.82 -9.08
CA ARG A 7 28.04 4.87 -9.61
C ARG A 7 28.70 6.25 -9.59
N GLU A 8 29.48 6.56 -8.56
CA GLU A 8 30.24 7.81 -8.48
C GLU A 8 31.32 7.91 -9.55
N LYS A 9 31.92 6.78 -9.95
CA LYS A 9 33.00 6.74 -10.96
C LYS A 9 32.49 6.66 -12.40
N ASN A 10 31.41 5.93 -12.64
CA ASN A 10 30.93 5.60 -14.00
C ASN A 10 29.58 6.26 -14.34
N GLY A 11 28.95 6.96 -13.39
CA GLY A 11 27.62 7.52 -13.56
C GLY A 11 26.49 6.54 -13.19
N ALA A 12 25.26 6.93 -13.48
CA ALA A 12 24.07 6.11 -13.20
C ALA A 12 24.07 4.81 -14.03
N PHE A 13 23.57 3.73 -13.43
CA PHE A 13 23.37 2.48 -14.16
C PHE A 13 22.26 2.66 -15.21
N THR A 14 22.47 2.10 -16.40
CA THR A 14 21.47 2.11 -17.49
C THR A 14 20.77 0.77 -17.65
N SER A 15 21.34 -0.31 -17.12
CA SER A 15 20.73 -1.64 -17.09
C SER A 15 21.23 -2.50 -15.94
N ARG A 16 20.49 -3.57 -15.59
CA ARG A 16 20.89 -4.55 -14.57
C ARG A 16 22.12 -5.35 -14.96
N GLN A 17 22.39 -5.49 -16.25
CA GLN A 17 23.59 -6.18 -16.72
C GLN A 17 24.87 -5.46 -16.28
N GLU A 18 24.85 -4.14 -16.13
CA GLU A 18 26.00 -3.37 -15.65
C GLU A 18 26.37 -3.66 -14.20
N LEU A 19 25.44 -4.19 -13.40
CA LEU A 19 25.71 -4.58 -12.02
C LEU A 19 26.76 -5.71 -11.94
N SER A 20 26.90 -6.51 -12.99
CA SER A 20 27.95 -7.53 -13.10
C SER A 20 29.37 -6.94 -13.18
N LYS A 21 29.50 -5.67 -13.61
CA LYS A 21 30.79 -4.95 -13.70
C LYS A 21 31.25 -4.40 -12.34
N VAL A 22 30.39 -4.47 -11.32
CA VAL A 22 30.67 -3.91 -9.99
C VAL A 22 31.56 -4.87 -9.21
N LYS A 23 32.64 -4.34 -8.66
CA LYS A 23 33.58 -5.10 -7.84
C LYS A 23 32.84 -5.78 -6.67
N ASN A 24 33.10 -7.08 -6.48
CA ASN A 24 32.51 -7.95 -5.45
C ASN A 24 31.03 -8.34 -5.68
N ILE A 25 30.46 -8.11 -6.85
CA ILE A 25 29.14 -8.67 -7.23
C ILE A 25 29.38 -9.89 -8.12
N GLY A 26 29.37 -11.08 -7.51
CA GLY A 26 29.43 -12.34 -8.24
C GLY A 26 28.09 -12.70 -8.90
N PRO A 27 28.07 -13.71 -9.80
CA PRO A 27 26.87 -14.10 -10.55
C PRO A 27 25.70 -14.51 -9.65
N LYS A 28 25.96 -15.26 -8.56
CA LYS A 28 24.92 -15.64 -7.59
C LYS A 28 24.37 -14.45 -6.81
N ALA A 29 25.24 -13.50 -6.43
CA ALA A 29 24.82 -12.29 -5.74
C ALA A 29 23.95 -11.43 -6.66
N LEU A 30 24.31 -11.34 -7.95
CA LEU A 30 23.51 -10.66 -8.95
C LEU A 30 22.16 -11.34 -9.15
N GLN A 31 22.13 -12.66 -9.32
CA GLN A 31 20.87 -13.41 -9.45
C GLN A 31 19.93 -13.17 -8.26
N ASN A 32 20.45 -13.23 -7.03
CA ASN A 32 19.62 -13.03 -5.84
C ASN A 32 19.14 -11.57 -5.69
N ALA A 33 19.89 -10.60 -6.21
CA ALA A 33 19.60 -9.18 -6.02
C ALA A 33 18.85 -8.53 -7.19
N ALA A 34 18.98 -9.06 -8.42
CA ALA A 34 18.55 -8.38 -9.64
C ALA A 34 17.06 -8.04 -9.64
N GLY A 35 16.20 -8.93 -9.14
CA GLY A 35 14.75 -8.70 -9.05
C GLY A 35 14.35 -7.56 -8.11
N PHE A 36 15.21 -7.19 -7.16
CA PHE A 36 14.94 -6.13 -6.18
C PHE A 36 15.57 -4.78 -6.55
N LEU A 37 16.46 -4.75 -7.55
CA LEU A 37 17.17 -3.55 -7.98
C LEU A 37 16.49 -2.97 -9.22
N ARG A 38 15.80 -1.84 -9.05
CA ARG A 38 15.16 -1.13 -10.17
C ARG A 38 16.11 -0.13 -10.81
N ILE A 39 16.20 -0.15 -12.14
CA ILE A 39 17.07 0.73 -12.92
C ILE A 39 16.24 1.36 -14.03
N LYS A 40 16.22 2.69 -14.07
CA LYS A 40 15.64 3.48 -15.17
C LYS A 40 16.69 3.64 -16.25
N GLY A 41 16.46 3.06 -17.42
CA GLY A 41 17.43 3.15 -18.50
C GLY A 41 16.96 2.49 -19.78
N SER A 42 17.87 1.78 -20.45
CA SER A 42 17.65 1.26 -21.80
C SER A 42 16.72 0.05 -21.86
N GLU A 43 16.58 -0.68 -20.74
CA GLU A 43 15.73 -1.86 -20.64
C GLU A 43 14.48 -1.53 -19.80
N PRO A 44 13.28 -1.46 -20.41
CA PRO A 44 12.05 -1.15 -19.68
C PRO A 44 11.73 -2.16 -18.57
N LEU A 45 12.13 -3.43 -18.71
CA LEU A 45 11.89 -4.46 -17.71
C LEU A 45 12.80 -4.32 -16.48
N ASP A 46 13.89 -3.56 -16.54
CA ASP A 46 14.77 -3.32 -15.40
C ASP A 46 14.12 -2.41 -14.34
N ASP A 47 13.10 -1.65 -14.73
CA ASP A 47 12.34 -0.75 -13.86
C ASP A 47 11.15 -1.45 -13.17
N THR A 48 11.01 -2.76 -13.40
CA THR A 48 9.97 -3.63 -12.85
C THR A 48 10.53 -4.64 -11.84
N PHE A 49 9.70 -5.31 -11.05
CA PHE A 49 10.12 -6.45 -10.22
C PHE A 49 10.32 -7.76 -11.00
N ILE A 50 10.15 -7.76 -12.32
CA ILE A 50 10.39 -8.94 -13.15
C ILE A 50 11.88 -9.30 -13.10
N HIS A 51 12.19 -10.53 -12.75
CA HIS A 51 13.56 -11.01 -12.70
C HIS A 51 14.17 -11.17 -14.12
N PRO A 52 15.47 -10.89 -14.36
CA PRO A 52 16.09 -11.04 -15.68
C PRO A 52 15.96 -12.44 -16.30
N GLU A 53 15.90 -13.48 -15.47
CA GLU A 53 15.63 -14.86 -15.91
C GLU A 53 14.30 -15.00 -16.65
N SER A 54 13.33 -14.16 -16.31
CA SER A 54 11.98 -14.16 -16.89
C SER A 54 11.83 -13.17 -18.05
N TYR A 55 12.88 -12.46 -18.50
CA TYR A 55 12.76 -11.47 -19.58
C TYR A 55 12.36 -12.10 -20.92
N THR A 56 12.85 -13.29 -21.21
CA THR A 56 12.48 -14.05 -22.40
C THR A 56 10.99 -14.37 -22.39
N VAL A 57 10.49 -14.87 -21.26
CA VAL A 57 9.07 -15.16 -21.04
C VAL A 57 8.23 -13.89 -21.13
N ALA A 58 8.62 -12.82 -20.43
CA ALA A 58 7.88 -11.57 -20.40
C ALA A 58 7.73 -10.96 -21.80
N ARG A 59 8.81 -10.92 -22.59
CA ARG A 59 8.77 -10.40 -23.97
C ARG A 59 7.88 -11.23 -24.89
N ARG A 60 7.89 -12.57 -24.73
CA ARG A 60 7.01 -13.44 -25.52
C ARG A 60 5.55 -13.30 -25.08
N ALA A 61 5.29 -13.22 -23.77
CA ALA A 61 3.96 -12.95 -23.22
C ALA A 61 3.39 -11.63 -23.75
N MET A 62 4.19 -10.57 -23.78
CA MET A 62 3.78 -9.29 -24.35
C MET A 62 3.34 -9.39 -25.82
N LYS A 63 4.05 -10.21 -26.62
CA LYS A 63 3.69 -10.43 -28.03
C LYS A 63 2.41 -11.27 -28.18
N LEU A 64 2.29 -12.36 -27.42
CA LEU A 64 1.15 -13.28 -27.51
C LEU A 64 -0.14 -12.66 -27.02
N LEU A 65 -0.06 -11.86 -25.94
CA LEU A 65 -1.23 -11.23 -25.31
C LEU A 65 -1.46 -9.80 -25.82
N HIS A 66 -0.73 -9.37 -26.85
CA HIS A 66 -0.82 -8.04 -27.44
C HIS A 66 -0.68 -6.89 -26.42
N ILE A 67 0.21 -7.06 -25.44
CA ILE A 67 0.52 -6.07 -24.41
C ILE A 67 1.66 -5.19 -24.92
N SER A 68 1.35 -3.95 -25.30
CA SER A 68 2.32 -2.95 -25.76
C SER A 68 2.79 -2.01 -24.66
N ASP A 69 1.98 -1.80 -23.63
CA ASP A 69 2.18 -0.81 -22.58
C ASP A 69 1.46 -1.22 -21.29
N SER A 70 1.57 -0.38 -20.25
CA SER A 70 0.91 -0.63 -18.97
C SER A 70 -0.63 -0.57 -19.06
N GLN A 71 -1.20 0.19 -20.00
CA GLN A 71 -2.67 0.29 -20.13
C GLN A 71 -3.27 -0.98 -20.71
N SER A 72 -2.66 -1.51 -21.77
CA SER A 72 -3.02 -2.79 -22.37
C SER A 72 -2.85 -3.95 -21.39
N ALA A 73 -1.80 -3.95 -20.57
CA ALA A 73 -1.64 -4.92 -19.49
C ALA A 73 -2.76 -4.82 -18.44
N GLN A 74 -3.15 -3.61 -18.02
CA GLN A 74 -4.28 -3.39 -17.11
C GLN A 74 -5.61 -3.85 -17.71
N GLN A 75 -5.84 -3.58 -19.00
CA GLN A 75 -7.04 -3.99 -19.70
C GLN A 75 -7.15 -5.51 -19.78
N PHE A 76 -6.04 -6.19 -20.07
CA PHE A 76 -5.99 -7.64 -20.09
C PHE A 76 -6.27 -8.27 -18.71
N LEU A 77 -5.74 -7.67 -17.63
CA LEU A 77 -6.05 -8.15 -16.28
C LEU A 77 -7.53 -7.95 -15.91
N LYS A 78 -8.16 -6.88 -16.41
CA LYS A 78 -9.59 -6.59 -16.18
C LYS A 78 -10.51 -7.48 -16.99
N SER A 79 -10.09 -7.97 -18.17
CA SER A 79 -10.93 -8.86 -18.99
C SER A 79 -11.05 -10.26 -18.41
N GLU A 80 -10.18 -10.64 -17.45
CA GLU A 80 -10.14 -11.98 -16.83
C GLU A 80 -10.16 -13.13 -17.86
N ASP A 81 -9.52 -12.92 -19.03
CA ASP A 81 -9.51 -13.88 -20.12
C ASP A 81 -8.63 -15.09 -19.78
N LYS A 82 -9.27 -16.11 -19.20
CA LYS A 82 -8.63 -17.35 -18.76
C LYS A 82 -8.15 -18.20 -19.93
N GLU A 83 -8.79 -18.12 -21.09
CA GLU A 83 -8.46 -18.95 -22.25
C GLU A 83 -7.13 -18.49 -22.86
N SER A 84 -7.00 -17.19 -23.13
CA SER A 84 -5.74 -16.59 -23.59
C SER A 84 -4.59 -16.81 -22.60
N MET A 85 -4.87 -16.72 -21.30
CA MET A 85 -3.88 -17.00 -20.25
C MET A 85 -3.40 -18.45 -20.27
N GLN A 86 -4.31 -19.42 -20.39
CA GLN A 86 -3.95 -20.84 -20.44
C GLN A 86 -3.15 -21.18 -21.70
N GLN A 87 -3.56 -20.64 -22.85
CA GLN A 87 -2.85 -20.83 -24.11
C GLN A 87 -1.42 -20.25 -24.05
N ALA A 88 -1.27 -19.04 -23.51
CA ALA A 88 0.04 -18.43 -23.29
C ALA A 88 0.90 -19.25 -22.32
N CYS A 89 0.35 -19.78 -21.22
CA CYS A 89 1.09 -20.65 -20.30
C CYS A 89 1.63 -21.90 -21.02
N HIS A 90 0.78 -22.55 -21.82
CA HIS A 90 1.18 -23.75 -22.58
C HIS A 90 2.27 -23.45 -23.61
N GLU A 91 2.18 -22.33 -24.34
CA GLU A 91 3.16 -21.96 -25.37
C GLU A 91 4.50 -21.46 -24.78
N LEU A 92 4.44 -20.79 -23.63
CA LEU A 92 5.62 -20.27 -22.94
C LEU A 92 6.29 -21.31 -22.05
N GLY A 93 5.59 -22.40 -21.73
CA GLY A 93 6.06 -23.42 -20.79
C GLY A 93 6.19 -22.88 -19.36
N THR A 94 5.31 -21.95 -18.96
CA THR A 94 5.34 -21.32 -17.63
C THR A 94 4.09 -21.69 -16.84
N ASP A 95 4.16 -21.53 -15.54
CA ASP A 95 2.97 -21.60 -14.69
C ASP A 95 2.13 -20.33 -14.78
N ILE A 96 0.86 -20.48 -14.41
CA ILE A 96 -0.14 -19.41 -14.47
C ILE A 96 0.17 -18.28 -13.49
N PHE A 97 0.76 -18.60 -12.33
CA PHE A 97 1.10 -17.59 -11.32
C PHE A 97 2.25 -16.71 -11.82
N THR A 98 3.31 -17.29 -12.38
CA THR A 98 4.43 -16.53 -12.96
C THR A 98 3.94 -15.62 -14.08
N LEU A 99 3.10 -16.13 -14.99
CA LEU A 99 2.57 -15.29 -16.08
C LEU A 99 1.68 -14.17 -15.53
N GLN A 100 0.79 -14.46 -14.58
CA GLN A 100 -0.06 -13.46 -13.94
C GLN A 100 0.76 -12.40 -13.19
N GLN A 101 1.84 -12.78 -12.50
CA GLN A 101 2.76 -11.85 -11.84
C GLN A 101 3.47 -10.95 -12.85
N ILE A 102 3.96 -11.51 -13.95
CA ILE A 102 4.59 -10.73 -15.04
C ILE A 102 3.60 -9.68 -15.58
N ILE A 103 2.36 -10.08 -15.88
CA ILE A 103 1.36 -9.14 -16.42
C ILE A 103 0.96 -8.10 -15.36
N SER A 104 0.78 -8.50 -14.10
CA SER A 104 0.52 -7.58 -12.99
C SER A 104 1.61 -6.53 -12.86
N GLU A 105 2.87 -6.93 -13.04
CA GLU A 105 4.01 -6.03 -12.93
C GLU A 105 4.15 -5.12 -14.16
N LEU A 106 3.81 -5.60 -15.36
CA LEU A 106 3.73 -4.76 -16.56
C LEU A 106 2.58 -3.73 -16.48
N ALA A 107 1.49 -4.09 -15.82
CA ALA A 107 0.30 -3.25 -15.65
C ALA A 107 0.51 -2.09 -14.68
N VAL A 108 1.26 -2.31 -13.60
CA VAL A 108 1.62 -1.28 -12.63
C VAL A 108 3.11 -1.38 -12.35
N PRO A 109 3.96 -0.91 -13.28
CA PRO A 109 5.38 -0.82 -13.01
C PRO A 109 5.55 0.10 -11.79
N HIS A 110 6.56 -0.18 -10.99
CA HIS A 110 6.87 0.54 -9.75
C HIS A 110 5.93 0.37 -8.58
N ARG A 111 4.99 -0.59 -8.62
CA ARG A 111 4.05 -0.84 -7.52
C ARG A 111 4.77 -0.80 -6.16
N ASP A 112 4.44 0.19 -5.32
CA ASP A 112 4.89 0.17 -3.94
C ASP A 112 4.00 -0.85 -3.19
N PRO A 113 4.57 -1.92 -2.60
CA PRO A 113 3.79 -2.84 -1.79
C PRO A 113 3.25 -2.16 -0.52
N ARG A 114 3.83 -1.02 -0.12
CA ARG A 114 3.23 -0.16 0.90
C ARG A 114 2.00 0.47 0.25
N GLY A 115 0.82 0.09 0.74
CA GLY A 115 -0.45 0.67 0.27
C GLY A 115 -0.41 2.20 0.31
N GLU A 116 -1.34 2.82 -0.42
CA GLU A 116 -1.41 4.29 -0.47
C GLU A 116 -1.48 4.88 0.94
N PHE A 117 -0.54 5.77 1.24
CA PHE A 117 -0.61 6.58 2.46
C PHE A 117 -1.82 7.50 2.32
N LYS A 118 -2.90 7.16 3.02
CA LYS A 118 -4.06 8.06 3.15
C LYS A 118 -3.76 9.02 4.29
N PRO A 119 -3.44 10.29 4.04
CA PRO A 119 -3.27 11.25 5.11
C PRO A 119 -4.59 11.36 5.90
N PRO A 120 -4.54 11.55 7.22
CA PRO A 120 -5.76 11.82 7.98
C PRO A 120 -6.39 13.12 7.45
N VAL A 121 -7.63 13.03 6.97
CA VAL A 121 -8.39 14.20 6.52
C VAL A 121 -9.06 14.79 7.74
N PHE A 122 -8.44 15.79 8.35
CA PHE A 122 -9.09 16.57 9.41
C PHE A 122 -10.08 17.56 8.78
N ASP A 123 -11.30 17.59 9.31
CA ASP A 123 -12.31 18.54 8.86
C ASP A 123 -11.85 19.97 9.20
N SER A 124 -11.53 20.77 8.18
CA SER A 124 -10.96 22.12 8.32
C SER A 124 -11.85 23.12 9.04
N ARG A 125 -13.12 22.75 9.29
CA ARG A 125 -14.12 23.55 10.00
C ARG A 125 -13.98 23.50 11.53
N ILE A 126 -13.20 22.57 12.07
CA ILE A 126 -13.09 22.38 13.53
C ILE A 126 -11.63 22.54 13.93
N ARG A 127 -11.34 23.65 14.60
CA ARG A 127 -9.99 23.97 15.09
C ARG A 127 -9.91 23.84 16.60
N ASP A 128 -11.02 24.13 17.28
CA ASP A 128 -11.10 24.14 18.73
C ASP A 128 -12.21 23.22 19.26
N ILE A 129 -12.06 22.81 20.52
CA ILE A 129 -13.07 22.01 21.24
C ILE A 129 -14.45 22.70 21.32
N LYS A 130 -14.48 24.03 21.17
CA LYS A 130 -15.71 24.84 21.19
C LYS A 130 -16.57 24.66 19.93
N ASP A 131 -15.96 24.24 18.84
CA ASP A 131 -16.65 24.03 17.56
C ASP A 131 -17.32 22.65 17.51
N LEU A 132 -16.96 21.76 18.44
CA LEU A 132 -17.54 20.42 18.54
C LEU A 132 -18.96 20.47 19.09
N LYS A 133 -19.86 19.80 18.38
CA LYS A 133 -21.24 19.54 18.81
C LYS A 133 -21.47 18.04 18.90
N GLU A 134 -22.34 17.65 19.83
CA GLU A 134 -22.81 16.27 19.92
C GLU A 134 -23.48 15.86 18.60
N GLY A 135 -23.23 14.62 18.17
CA GLY A 135 -23.72 14.07 16.91
C GLY A 135 -22.82 14.34 15.68
N MET A 136 -21.78 15.18 15.81
CA MET A 136 -20.82 15.37 14.71
C MET A 136 -19.99 14.11 14.47
N ILE A 137 -19.78 13.77 13.20
CA ILE A 137 -18.94 12.65 12.77
C ILE A 137 -17.63 13.22 12.25
N LEU A 138 -16.52 12.72 12.79
CA LEU A 138 -15.17 13.17 12.48
C LEU A 138 -14.28 11.98 12.17
N GLU A 139 -13.27 12.20 11.35
CA GLU A 139 -12.17 11.26 11.17
C GLU A 139 -11.04 11.60 12.13
N GLY A 140 -10.47 10.57 12.76
CA GLY A 140 -9.34 10.71 13.65
C GLY A 140 -8.44 9.48 13.66
N THR A 141 -7.24 9.64 14.20
CA THR A 141 -6.24 8.58 14.26
C THR A 141 -6.09 8.04 15.68
N VAL A 142 -6.14 6.72 15.86
CA VAL A 142 -5.94 6.08 17.17
C VAL A 142 -4.50 6.33 17.64
N ARG A 143 -4.32 7.11 18.71
CA ARG A 143 -3.00 7.42 19.28
C ARG A 143 -2.58 6.38 20.31
N ASN A 144 -3.52 5.91 21.13
CA ASN A 144 -3.23 4.96 22.20
C ASN A 144 -4.44 4.08 22.51
N ILE A 145 -4.19 2.86 22.96
CA ILE A 145 -5.22 1.90 23.35
C ILE A 145 -5.00 1.49 24.81
N VAL A 146 -6.06 1.51 25.60
CA VAL A 146 -6.06 1.14 27.02
C VAL A 146 -7.10 0.05 27.28
N ALA A 147 -7.04 -0.64 28.43
CA ALA A 147 -7.94 -1.75 28.72
C ALA A 147 -9.44 -1.38 28.65
N TYR A 148 -9.79 -0.14 28.99
CA TYR A 148 -11.17 0.35 29.03
C TYR A 148 -11.59 1.16 27.80
N GLY A 149 -10.73 1.33 26.79
CA GLY A 149 -11.04 2.21 25.66
C GLY A 149 -9.87 2.53 24.73
N ALA A 150 -10.04 3.55 23.89
CA ALA A 150 -9.02 4.04 22.98
C ALA A 150 -9.02 5.58 22.93
N TYR A 151 -7.84 6.17 22.77
CA TYR A 151 -7.65 7.61 22.56
C TYR A 151 -7.43 7.88 21.08
N VAL A 152 -8.24 8.78 20.53
CA VAL A 152 -8.24 9.15 19.12
C VAL A 152 -7.91 10.63 18.99
N ASP A 153 -6.93 10.92 18.15
CA ASP A 153 -6.53 12.26 17.76
C ASP A 153 -7.46 12.75 16.63
N LEU A 154 -8.22 13.80 16.90
CA LEU A 154 -9.14 14.43 15.94
C LEU A 154 -8.51 15.63 15.22
N GLY A 155 -7.20 15.87 15.40
CA GLY A 155 -6.54 17.08 14.92
C GLY A 155 -6.80 18.30 15.79
N LEU A 156 -7.46 18.09 16.95
CA LEU A 156 -7.60 19.08 18.00
C LEU A 156 -6.43 18.91 18.97
N HIS A 157 -6.02 19.97 19.66
CA HIS A 157 -4.96 19.91 20.68
C HIS A 157 -5.27 18.96 21.88
N LYS A 158 -6.38 18.21 21.83
CA LYS A 158 -6.86 17.26 22.83
C LYS A 158 -7.40 15.99 22.17
N ASP A 159 -7.10 14.85 22.78
CA ASP A 159 -7.53 13.55 22.32
C ASP A 159 -8.96 13.25 22.79
N GLY A 160 -9.77 12.67 21.93
CA GLY A 160 -11.06 12.11 22.31
C GLY A 160 -10.92 10.68 22.82
N MET A 161 -11.74 10.30 23.79
CA MET A 161 -11.73 8.98 24.40
C MET A 161 -12.97 8.19 23.97
N ILE A 162 -12.75 7.00 23.41
CA ILE A 162 -13.81 6.02 23.13
C ILE A 162 -13.80 4.99 24.25
N HIS A 163 -14.93 4.82 24.93
CA HIS A 163 -15.08 3.76 25.92
C HIS A 163 -15.28 2.40 25.23
N ILE A 164 -14.83 1.29 25.84
CA ILE A 164 -14.92 -0.06 25.26
C ILE A 164 -16.35 -0.44 24.81
N SER A 165 -17.38 0.02 25.52
CA SER A 165 -18.78 -0.20 25.19
C SER A 165 -19.28 0.58 23.97
N GLU A 166 -18.56 1.64 23.57
CA GLU A 166 -18.87 2.50 22.44
C GLU A 166 -17.99 2.16 21.21
N ILE A 167 -17.09 1.17 21.32
CA ILE A 167 -16.26 0.68 20.19
C ILE A 167 -17.08 -0.20 19.25
N SER A 168 -17.92 -1.10 19.79
CA SER A 168 -18.67 -2.05 18.97
C SER A 168 -19.99 -2.47 19.63
N THR A 169 -20.92 -3.00 18.83
CA THR A 169 -22.16 -3.64 19.30
C THR A 169 -21.91 -5.00 19.94
N ARG A 170 -20.84 -5.71 19.53
CA ARG A 170 -20.43 -6.99 20.11
C ARG A 170 -19.64 -6.79 21.40
N ARG A 171 -19.70 -7.77 22.31
CA ARG A 171 -18.90 -7.76 23.54
C ARG A 171 -17.44 -8.03 23.17
N LEU A 172 -16.57 -7.06 23.42
CA LEU A 172 -15.12 -7.15 23.21
C LEU A 172 -14.43 -7.45 24.55
N SER A 173 -13.38 -8.27 24.52
CA SER A 173 -12.52 -8.50 25.69
C SER A 173 -11.43 -7.43 25.77
N SER A 174 -10.92 -6.98 24.62
CA SER A 174 -9.99 -5.87 24.52
C SER A 174 -10.30 -4.94 23.32
N PRO A 175 -10.15 -3.61 23.47
CA PRO A 175 -10.23 -2.67 22.36
C PRO A 175 -9.25 -2.98 21.21
N SER A 176 -8.11 -3.61 21.49
CA SER A 176 -7.07 -3.96 20.51
C SER A 176 -7.51 -5.00 19.49
N GLU A 177 -8.63 -5.69 19.71
CA GLU A 177 -9.21 -6.64 18.74
C GLU A 177 -9.84 -5.95 17.53
N VAL A 178 -10.21 -4.67 17.69
CA VAL A 178 -10.94 -3.90 16.66
C VAL A 178 -10.13 -2.69 16.20
N LEU A 179 -9.31 -2.13 17.09
CA LEU A 179 -8.53 -0.93 16.84
C LEU A 179 -7.04 -1.23 16.89
N ALA A 180 -6.29 -0.61 15.98
CA ALA A 180 -4.83 -0.59 15.98
C ALA A 180 -4.31 0.83 16.18
N ILE A 181 -3.16 0.97 16.85
CA ILE A 181 -2.47 2.26 16.97
C ILE A 181 -2.08 2.74 15.56
N GLY A 182 -2.39 4.00 15.25
CA GLY A 182 -2.20 4.60 13.93
C GLY A 182 -3.34 4.36 12.94
N GLN A 183 -4.38 3.60 13.31
CA GLN A 183 -5.54 3.40 12.46
C GLN A 183 -6.39 4.68 12.36
N VAL A 184 -6.79 5.04 11.15
CA VAL A 184 -7.77 6.12 10.90
C VAL A 184 -9.17 5.54 11.05
N VAL A 185 -9.99 6.17 11.89
CA VAL A 185 -11.35 5.75 12.20
C VAL A 185 -12.33 6.92 12.13
N LYS A 186 -13.55 6.65 11.68
CA LYS A 186 -14.68 7.59 11.76
C LYS A 186 -15.36 7.44 13.12
N VAL A 187 -15.56 8.53 13.82
CA VAL A 187 -16.10 8.55 15.19
C VAL A 187 -17.16 9.64 15.33
N MET A 188 -18.18 9.38 16.14
CA MET A 188 -19.22 10.35 16.48
C MET A 188 -18.94 10.95 17.86
N VAL A 189 -19.09 12.27 17.99
CA VAL A 189 -19.04 12.98 19.27
C VAL A 189 -20.32 12.69 20.06
N ILE A 190 -20.19 12.05 21.22
CA ILE A 190 -21.32 11.78 22.13
C ILE A 190 -21.48 12.90 23.15
N GLY A 191 -20.38 13.52 23.55
CA GLY A 191 -20.39 14.53 24.60
C GLY A 191 -19.09 15.32 24.63
N VAL A 192 -19.21 16.61 24.94
CA VAL A 192 -18.08 17.53 25.06
C VAL A 192 -18.16 18.21 26.43
N ASP A 193 -17.16 17.95 27.27
CA ASP A 193 -17.00 18.62 28.56
C ASP A 193 -15.94 19.71 28.41
N LEU A 194 -16.39 20.96 28.23
CA LEU A 194 -15.52 22.13 28.10
C LEU A 194 -14.81 22.50 29.41
N ALA A 195 -15.39 22.16 30.57
CA ALA A 195 -14.79 22.48 31.87
C ALA A 195 -13.57 21.57 32.14
N ARG A 196 -13.66 20.30 31.74
CA ARG A 196 -12.58 19.31 31.90
C ARG A 196 -11.77 19.08 30.63
N ASN A 197 -12.11 19.74 29.53
CA ASN A 197 -11.53 19.55 28.20
C ASN A 197 -11.52 18.07 27.76
N ARG A 198 -12.64 17.37 27.95
CA ARG A 198 -12.79 15.95 27.59
C ARG A 198 -13.79 15.80 26.46
N ILE A 199 -13.44 14.97 25.48
CA ILE A 199 -14.30 14.64 24.34
C ILE A 199 -14.62 13.15 24.43
N SER A 200 -15.91 12.83 24.50
CA SER A 200 -16.41 11.45 24.50
C SER A 200 -16.82 11.07 23.09
N LEU A 201 -16.25 9.98 22.59
CA LEU A 201 -16.43 9.52 21.22
C LEU A 201 -17.08 8.14 21.17
N SER A 202 -17.82 7.86 20.09
CA SER A 202 -18.39 6.55 19.75
C SER A 202 -17.97 6.11 18.37
N LEU A 203 -17.60 4.84 18.22
CA LEU A 203 -17.54 4.17 16.91
C LEU A 203 -18.88 3.56 16.56
N LYS A 204 -19.60 3.03 17.56
CA LYS A 204 -20.88 2.33 17.40
C LYS A 204 -22.00 3.21 16.85
N ARG A 205 -22.03 4.50 17.22
CA ARG A 205 -23.12 5.42 16.86
C ARG A 205 -22.92 6.11 15.52
N VAL A 206 -21.81 5.85 14.84
CA VAL A 206 -21.59 6.38 13.49
C VAL A 206 -22.59 5.71 12.56
N PRO A 207 -23.52 6.44 11.92
CA PRO A 207 -24.39 5.85 10.92
C PRO A 207 -23.52 5.24 9.82
N GLU A 208 -23.82 4.02 9.42
CA GLU A 208 -23.22 3.40 8.23
C GLU A 208 -23.70 4.17 7.01
N THR A 209 -23.05 5.29 6.71
CA THR A 209 -23.23 5.97 5.44
C THR A 209 -22.33 5.29 4.42
N ASP A 210 -23.00 4.53 3.56
CA ASP A 210 -22.59 3.95 2.29
C ASP A 210 -21.70 2.69 2.28
N LYS A 211 -22.32 1.61 1.78
CA LYS A 211 -21.89 1.04 0.51
C LYS A 211 -22.87 1.45 -0.58
#